data_AF-B8RIJ3-F1
#
_entry.id   AF-B8RIJ3-F1
#
_cell.length_a   1.000
_cell.length_b   1.000
_cell.length_c   1.000
_cell.angle_alpha   90.00
_cell.angle_beta   90.00
_cell.angle_gamma   90.00
#
_symmetry.space_group_name_H-M   'P 1'
#
loop_
_entity.id
_entity.type
_entity.pdbx_description
1 polymer ?
#
loop_
_entity_poly.entity_id
_entity_poly.type
_entity_poly.pdbx_seq_one_letter_code
_entity_poly.pdbx_strand_id
1 'polypeptide(L)'
;QVYFKEIATPILPAIRRTINSCRAQNIPVVYTRHSHRDPSDYGMQEEWWNSVIRDGTPEAELMPEVDKRATDKLVHKHTYSGFYDTDLEQYLREQGKSEVIITGVVTNLCCETTARDAFNRGFRVFFSTDATATANEDFHEST
;
A
#
# COMPACT_ATOMS: atom_id res chain seq x y z
N GLN A 1 2.56 -3.85 -6.59
CA GLN A 1 1.94 -3.92 -7.94
C GLN A 1 3.04 -4.06 -8.98
N VAL A 2 2.74 -4.62 -10.15
CA VAL A 2 3.70 -4.86 -11.24
C VAL A 2 4.37 -3.56 -11.68
N TYR A 3 3.64 -2.45 -11.71
CA TYR A 3 4.19 -1.12 -12.00
C TYR A 3 5.43 -0.76 -11.16
N PHE A 4 5.48 -1.17 -9.88
CA PHE A 4 6.57 -0.87 -8.96
C PHE A 4 7.54 -2.05 -8.77
N LYS A 5 7.58 -3.02 -9.69
CA LYS A 5 8.32 -4.28 -9.51
C LYS A 5 9.79 -4.07 -9.21
N GLU A 6 10.45 -3.14 -9.90
CA GLU A 6 11.88 -2.88 -9.70
C GLU A 6 12.19 -2.39 -8.27
N ILE A 7 11.37 -1.46 -7.76
CA ILE A 7 11.52 -0.92 -6.39
C ILE A 7 11.14 -1.96 -5.33
N ALA A 8 10.11 -2.78 -5.60
CA ALA A 8 9.58 -3.72 -4.62
C ALA A 8 10.37 -5.04 -4.52
N THR A 9 11.07 -5.46 -5.59
CA THR A 9 11.76 -6.76 -5.63
C THR A 9 12.79 -6.93 -4.50
N PRO A 10 13.66 -5.95 -4.19
CA PRO A 10 14.65 -6.08 -3.12
C PRO A 10 14.05 -6.31 -1.72
N ILE A 11 12.90 -5.70 -1.42
CA ILE A 11 12.24 -5.77 -0.11
C ILE A 11 11.19 -6.88 -0.01
N LEU A 12 10.91 -7.57 -1.11
CA LEU A 12 9.89 -8.62 -1.18
C LEU A 12 10.08 -9.72 -0.11
N PRO A 13 11.31 -10.19 0.21
CA PRO A 13 11.51 -11.15 1.29
C PRO A 13 11.05 -10.63 2.66
N ALA A 14 11.28 -9.34 2.95
CA ALA A 14 10.86 -8.71 4.20
C ALA A 14 9.33 -8.56 4.25
N ILE A 15 8.71 -8.09 3.15
CA ILE A 15 7.25 -8.04 3.00
C ILE A 15 6.63 -9.41 3.28
N ARG A 16 7.16 -10.48 2.64
CA ARG A 16 6.64 -11.84 2.83
C ARG A 16 6.83 -12.35 4.25
N ARG A 17 7.94 -12.00 4.92
CA ARG A 17 8.16 -12.34 6.33
C ARG A 17 7.07 -11.71 7.20
N THR A 18 6.78 -10.43 7.01
CA THR A 18 5.72 -9.72 7.74
C THR A 18 4.33 -10.33 7.47
N ILE A 19 3.99 -10.57 6.21
CA ILE A 19 2.73 -11.23 5.82
C ILE A 19 2.59 -12.60 6.51
N ASN A 20 3.63 -13.42 6.49
CA ASN A 20 3.61 -14.76 7.08
C ASN A 20 3.48 -14.70 8.61
N SER A 21 4.19 -13.77 9.26
CA SER A 21 4.07 -13.54 10.71
C SER A 21 2.66 -13.11 11.11
N CYS A 22 2.04 -12.20 10.35
CA CYS A 22 0.66 -11.78 10.57
C CYS A 22 -0.31 -12.96 10.43
N ARG A 23 -0.18 -13.74 9.35
CA ARG A 23 -1.03 -14.91 9.10
C ARG A 23 -0.90 -15.97 10.19
N ALA A 24 0.32 -16.25 10.67
CA ALA A 24 0.56 -17.20 11.76
C ALA A 24 -0.14 -16.80 13.07
N GLN A 25 -0.40 -15.50 13.25
CA GLN A 25 -1.07 -14.94 14.43
C GLN A 25 -2.54 -14.57 14.17
N ASN A 26 -3.10 -14.96 13.02
CA ASN A 26 -4.46 -14.60 12.59
C ASN A 26 -4.70 -13.08 12.53
N ILE A 27 -3.65 -12.31 12.24
CA ILE A 27 -3.74 -10.87 11.96
C ILE A 27 -4.14 -10.70 10.49
N PRO A 28 -5.24 -9.98 10.17
CA PRO A 28 -5.68 -9.76 8.80
C PRO A 28 -4.62 -9.04 7.97
N VAL A 29 -4.44 -9.48 6.73
CA VAL A 29 -3.56 -8.83 5.74
C VAL A 29 -4.43 -8.08 4.74
N VAL A 30 -4.12 -6.81 4.55
CA VAL A 30 -4.79 -5.93 3.59
C VAL A 30 -3.81 -5.51 2.50
N TYR A 31 -4.21 -5.69 1.25
CA TYR A 31 -3.46 -5.21 0.09
C TYR A 31 -4.14 -3.95 -0.44
N THR A 32 -3.32 -2.99 -0.89
CA THR A 32 -3.82 -1.86 -1.67
C THR A 32 -3.40 -2.00 -3.13
N ARG A 33 -4.28 -1.60 -4.04
CA ARG A 33 -4.01 -1.52 -5.48
C ARG A 33 -4.32 -0.11 -5.98
N HIS A 34 -3.28 0.59 -6.40
CA HIS A 34 -3.38 1.90 -7.03
C HIS A 34 -3.73 1.75 -8.50
N SER A 35 -4.89 2.24 -8.91
CA SER A 35 -5.25 2.31 -10.33
C SER A 35 -6.33 3.36 -10.56
N HIS A 36 -6.35 3.91 -11.76
CA HIS A 36 -7.28 4.91 -12.24
C HIS A 36 -8.26 4.29 -13.23
N ARG A 37 -9.55 4.47 -12.98
CA ARG A 37 -10.62 3.86 -13.80
C ARG A 37 -10.86 4.68 -15.07
N ASP A 38 -10.92 5.99 -14.93
CA ASP A 38 -11.20 6.94 -16.00
C ASP A 38 -10.70 8.34 -15.62
N PRO A 39 -10.66 9.31 -16.56
CA PRO A 39 -10.09 10.64 -16.30
C PRO A 39 -10.68 11.41 -15.12
N SER A 40 -11.86 11.04 -14.62
CA SER A 40 -12.46 11.70 -13.44
C SER A 40 -11.67 11.49 -12.15
N ASP A 41 -10.84 10.44 -12.05
CA ASP A 41 -10.07 10.11 -10.85
C ASP A 41 -8.55 10.38 -10.97
N TYR A 42 -8.08 10.96 -12.09
CA TYR A 42 -6.66 11.24 -12.33
C TYR A 42 -6.10 12.30 -11.39
N GLY A 43 -6.85 13.39 -11.22
CA GLY A 43 -6.49 14.52 -10.36
C GLY A 43 -5.07 15.06 -10.61
N MET A 44 -4.43 15.54 -9.54
CA MET A 44 -3.07 16.09 -9.60
C MET A 44 -1.99 15.05 -9.93
N GLN A 45 -2.30 13.76 -9.88
CA GLN A 45 -1.31 12.74 -10.21
C GLN A 45 -0.95 12.76 -11.70
N GLU A 46 -1.94 12.90 -12.58
CA GLU A 46 -1.66 13.07 -14.01
C GLU A 46 -0.84 14.33 -14.26
N GLU A 47 -1.20 15.46 -13.64
CA GLU A 47 -0.49 16.73 -13.82
C GLU A 47 0.97 16.65 -13.35
N TRP A 48 1.24 16.06 -12.19
CA TRP A 48 2.59 16.00 -11.62
C TRP A 48 3.47 14.91 -12.24
N TRP A 49 2.92 13.73 -12.49
CA TRP A 49 3.69 12.58 -12.99
C TRP A 49 3.66 12.46 -14.51
N ASN A 50 2.77 13.20 -15.19
CA ASN A 50 2.48 13.04 -16.60
C ASN A 50 2.17 11.58 -16.98
N SER A 51 1.61 10.82 -16.04
CA SER A 51 1.37 9.38 -16.14
C SER A 51 0.39 8.92 -15.07
N VAL A 52 -0.38 7.88 -15.38
CA VAL A 52 -1.31 7.20 -14.46
C VAL A 52 -1.26 5.69 -14.66
N ILE A 53 -1.49 4.93 -13.59
CA ILE A 53 -1.67 3.47 -13.67
C ILE A 53 -3.14 3.19 -14.00
N ARG A 54 -3.44 2.72 -15.21
CA ARG A 54 -4.81 2.47 -15.66
C ARG A 54 -5.34 1.14 -15.13
N ASP A 55 -6.58 1.10 -14.68
CA ASP A 55 -7.21 -0.15 -14.26
C ASP A 55 -7.39 -1.11 -15.44
N GLY A 56 -7.30 -2.41 -15.17
CA GLY A 56 -7.36 -3.46 -16.19
C GLY A 56 -6.08 -3.67 -17.01
N THR A 57 -5.00 -2.92 -16.75
CA THR A 57 -3.69 -3.18 -17.37
C THR A 57 -2.82 -4.09 -16.51
N PRO A 58 -1.85 -4.84 -17.10
CA PRO A 58 -0.94 -5.69 -16.34
C PRO A 58 -0.15 -4.95 -15.26
N GLU A 59 0.17 -3.67 -15.46
CA GLU A 59 0.91 -2.84 -14.53
C GLU A 59 0.12 -2.57 -13.23
N ALA A 60 -1.20 -2.49 -13.33
CA ALA A 60 -2.08 -2.30 -12.18
C ALA A 60 -2.13 -3.54 -11.28
N GLU A 61 -1.84 -4.73 -11.81
CA GLU A 61 -1.99 -5.97 -11.05
C GLU A 61 -0.99 -6.09 -9.88
N LEU A 62 -1.39 -6.85 -8.87
CA LEU A 62 -0.47 -7.22 -7.80
C LEU A 62 0.59 -8.17 -8.35
N MET A 63 1.81 -8.04 -7.83
CA MET A 63 2.88 -8.99 -8.12
C MET A 63 2.48 -10.36 -7.58
N PRO A 64 2.44 -11.44 -8.38
CA PRO A 64 2.12 -12.78 -7.88
C PRO A 64 2.98 -13.19 -6.68
N GLU A 65 4.21 -12.67 -6.61
CA GLU A 65 5.19 -12.98 -5.59
C GLU A 65 4.82 -12.44 -4.19
N VAL A 66 3.87 -11.49 -4.09
CA VAL A 66 3.32 -11.05 -2.79
C VAL A 66 2.32 -12.04 -2.18
N ASP A 67 1.93 -13.10 -2.92
CA ASP A 67 1.11 -14.22 -2.43
C ASP A 67 -0.22 -13.77 -1.79
N LYS A 68 -0.95 -12.85 -2.43
CA LYS A 68 -2.30 -12.49 -1.96
C LYS A 68 -3.21 -13.73 -2.01
N ARG A 69 -3.88 -14.02 -0.89
CA ARG A 69 -4.88 -15.09 -0.77
C ARG A 69 -6.28 -14.54 -1.03
N ALA A 70 -7.23 -15.44 -1.33
CA ALA A 70 -8.63 -15.09 -1.50
C ALA A 70 -9.26 -14.49 -0.23
N THR A 71 -8.78 -14.90 0.95
CA THR A 71 -9.22 -14.38 2.27
C THR A 71 -8.69 -12.99 2.59
N ASP A 72 -7.67 -12.52 1.87
CA ASP A 72 -7.06 -11.22 2.14
C ASP A 72 -7.88 -10.08 1.51
N LYS A 73 -8.09 -9.00 2.25
CA LYS A 73 -8.78 -7.81 1.75
C LYS A 73 -7.95 -7.14 0.66
N LEU A 74 -8.59 -6.77 -0.45
CA LEU A 74 -8.02 -5.88 -1.46
C LEU A 74 -8.77 -4.55 -1.42
N VAL A 75 -8.03 -3.46 -1.23
CA VAL A 75 -8.52 -2.09 -1.28
C VAL A 75 -8.05 -1.46 -2.58
N HIS A 76 -8.98 -0.96 -3.36
CA HIS A 76 -8.67 -0.17 -4.55
C HIS A 76 -8.56 1.30 -4.16
N LYS A 77 -7.52 1.97 -4.63
CA LYS A 77 -7.29 3.40 -4.37
C LYS A 77 -6.81 4.11 -5.63
N HIS A 78 -7.05 5.40 -5.70
CA HIS A 78 -6.67 6.28 -6.82
C HIS A 78 -5.89 7.52 -6.31
N THR A 79 -5.44 7.49 -5.05
CA THR A 79 -4.55 8.50 -4.44
C THR A 79 -3.46 7.81 -3.61
N TYR A 80 -2.59 8.59 -2.94
CA TYR A 80 -1.53 8.03 -2.10
C TYR A 80 -2.05 7.32 -0.87
N SER A 81 -2.98 7.94 -0.13
CA SER A 81 -3.55 7.36 1.08
C SER A 81 -4.37 6.11 0.77
N GLY A 82 -4.13 5.04 1.52
CA GLY A 82 -4.98 3.85 1.51
C GLY A 82 -6.36 4.08 2.14
N PHE A 83 -6.61 5.22 2.79
CA PHE A 83 -7.89 5.55 3.44
C PHE A 83 -8.75 6.52 2.64
N TYR A 84 -8.15 7.41 1.85
CA TYR A 84 -8.89 8.44 1.13
C TYR A 84 -9.80 7.85 0.06
N ASP A 85 -11.11 8.06 0.21
CA ASP A 85 -12.15 7.54 -0.67
C ASP A 85 -12.05 6.02 -0.89
N THR A 86 -11.89 5.29 0.22
CA THR A 86 -11.87 3.82 0.26
C THR A 86 -12.69 3.29 1.43
N ASP A 87 -12.87 1.97 1.49
CA ASP A 87 -13.51 1.28 2.60
C ASP A 87 -12.52 0.77 3.67
N LEU A 88 -11.24 1.20 3.63
CA LEU A 88 -10.20 0.69 4.52
C LEU A 88 -10.49 0.94 6.00
N GLU A 89 -10.89 2.16 6.37
CA GLU A 89 -11.19 2.47 7.77
C GLU A 89 -12.36 1.63 8.28
N GLN A 90 -13.47 1.61 7.54
CA GLN A 90 -14.64 0.82 7.88
C GLN A 90 -14.26 -0.65 8.11
N TYR A 91 -13.53 -1.24 7.16
CA TYR A 91 -13.05 -2.62 7.27
C TYR A 91 -12.21 -2.83 8.54
N LEU A 92 -11.23 -1.97 8.83
CA LEU A 92 -10.38 -2.12 10.01
C LEU A 92 -11.18 -2.03 11.32
N ARG A 93 -12.16 -1.12 11.39
CA ARG A 93 -13.05 -0.98 12.56
C ARG A 93 -13.95 -2.19 12.73
N GLU A 94 -14.54 -2.70 11.66
CA GLU A 94 -15.37 -3.92 11.68
C GLU A 94 -14.56 -5.15 12.12
N GLN A 95 -13.26 -5.20 11.79
CA GLN A 95 -12.34 -6.23 12.27
C GLN A 95 -11.82 -5.98 13.69
N GLY A 96 -12.28 -4.93 14.37
CA GLY A 96 -11.87 -4.57 15.73
C GLY A 96 -10.39 -4.18 15.84
N LYS A 97 -9.78 -3.66 14.76
CA LYS A 97 -8.37 -3.29 14.73
C LYS A 97 -8.16 -1.83 15.10
N SER A 98 -7.13 -1.58 15.90
CA SER A 98 -6.67 -0.26 16.32
C SER A 98 -5.20 -0.01 15.99
N GLU A 99 -4.52 -0.99 15.39
CA GLU A 99 -3.11 -0.92 15.03
C GLU A 99 -2.92 -1.35 13.56
N VAL A 100 -1.98 -0.72 12.86
CA VAL A 100 -1.63 -1.04 11.47
C VAL A 100 -0.13 -1.17 11.31
N ILE A 101 0.30 -2.17 10.53
CA ILE A 101 1.69 -2.33 10.08
C ILE A 101 1.74 -1.91 8.61
N ILE A 102 2.56 -0.91 8.30
CA ILE A 102 2.71 -0.38 6.94
C ILE A 102 3.96 -0.99 6.28
N THR A 103 3.76 -1.59 5.12
CA THR A 103 4.80 -2.18 4.26
C THR A 103 4.50 -1.86 2.79
N GLY A 104 5.48 -2.07 1.91
CA GLY A 104 5.31 -1.91 0.47
C GLY A 104 6.02 -0.69 -0.09
N VAL A 105 5.47 -0.12 -1.16
CA VAL A 105 6.09 0.97 -1.92
C VAL A 105 5.02 1.99 -2.30
N VAL A 106 5.35 3.27 -2.48
CA VAL A 106 6.66 3.90 -2.29
C VAL A 106 6.76 4.52 -0.89
N THR A 107 7.90 4.36 -0.20
CA THR A 107 8.12 4.75 1.21
C THR A 107 7.60 6.16 1.53
N ASN A 108 8.19 7.19 0.93
CA ASN A 108 7.91 8.61 1.16
C ASN A 108 6.67 9.15 0.39
N LEU A 109 5.86 8.26 -0.20
CA LEU A 109 4.64 8.63 -0.90
C LEU A 109 3.45 7.87 -0.31
N CYS A 110 3.07 6.74 -0.92
CA CYS A 110 1.88 5.99 -0.54
C CYS A 110 1.98 5.43 0.88
N CYS A 111 3.15 4.89 1.26
CA CYS A 111 3.33 4.30 2.58
C CYS A 111 3.24 5.37 3.67
N GLU A 112 4.05 6.42 3.58
CA GLU A 112 4.07 7.53 4.55
C GLU A 112 2.73 8.25 4.62
N THR A 113 2.11 8.57 3.48
CA THR A 113 0.80 9.23 3.47
C THR A 113 -0.26 8.37 4.17
N THR A 114 -0.28 7.06 3.90
CA THR A 114 -1.22 6.14 4.57
C THR A 114 -0.92 6.04 6.07
N ALA A 115 0.35 6.05 6.47
CA ALA A 115 0.77 6.04 7.86
C ALA A 115 0.30 7.29 8.62
N ARG A 116 0.52 8.48 8.05
CA ARG A 116 0.06 9.76 8.63
C ARG A 116 -1.46 9.83 8.71
N ASP A 117 -2.17 9.37 7.68
CA ASP A 117 -3.64 9.31 7.67
C ASP A 117 -4.17 8.32 8.71
N ALA A 118 -3.55 7.14 8.86
CA ALA A 118 -3.87 6.18 9.92
C ALA A 118 -3.71 6.79 11.32
N PHE A 119 -2.60 7.50 11.56
CA PHE A 119 -2.35 8.19 12.82
C PHE A 119 -3.44 9.23 13.11
N ASN A 120 -3.80 10.06 12.13
CA ASN A 120 -4.85 11.08 12.27
C ASN A 120 -6.23 10.47 12.56
N ARG A 121 -6.47 9.24 12.11
CA ARG A 121 -7.70 8.46 12.40
C ARG A 121 -7.61 7.69 13.72
N GLY A 122 -6.54 7.83 14.48
CA GLY A 122 -6.38 7.20 15.80
C GLY A 122 -5.97 5.72 15.76
N PHE A 123 -5.37 5.26 14.66
CA PHE A 123 -4.68 3.97 14.64
C PHE A 123 -3.26 4.12 15.18
N ARG A 124 -2.77 3.13 15.94
CA ARG A 124 -1.34 3.02 16.23
C ARG A 124 -0.63 2.52 14.98
N VAL A 125 0.44 3.20 14.60
CA VAL A 125 1.15 2.91 13.35
C VAL A 125 2.51 2.29 13.64
N PHE A 126 2.76 1.16 13.00
CA PHE A 126 4.07 0.53 12.92
C PHE A 126 4.55 0.61 11.47
N PHE A 127 5.59 1.39 11.22
CA PHE A 127 6.13 1.60 9.88
C PHE A 127 7.37 0.72 9.69
N SER A 128 7.34 -0.23 8.75
CA SER A 128 8.45 -1.19 8.55
C SER A 128 9.52 -0.58 7.65
N THR A 129 10.68 -0.26 8.21
CA THR A 129 11.80 0.29 7.43
C THR A 129 12.34 -0.74 6.43
N ASP A 130 12.57 -1.97 6.88
CA ASP A 130 13.10 -3.08 6.06
C ASP A 130 12.12 -3.66 5.02
N ALA A 131 10.82 -3.38 5.17
CA ALA A 131 9.76 -3.82 4.28
C ALA A 131 9.07 -2.65 3.56
N THR A 132 9.75 -1.50 3.46
CA THR A 132 9.37 -0.41 2.57
C THR A 132 10.53 -0.01 1.66
N ALA A 133 10.24 0.54 0.48
CA ALA A 133 11.27 0.99 -0.46
C ALA A 133 10.80 2.18 -1.30
N THR A 134 11.78 2.96 -1.77
CA THR A 134 11.60 4.09 -2.69
C THR A 134 12.77 4.16 -3.67
N ALA A 135 12.82 5.21 -4.49
CA ALA A 135 13.78 5.35 -5.59
C ALA A 135 15.25 5.44 -5.14
N ASN A 136 15.53 5.94 -3.94
CA ASN A 136 16.88 6.04 -3.38
C ASN A 136 16.86 6.08 -1.84
N GLU A 137 18.03 5.93 -1.24
CA GLU A 137 18.21 5.93 0.22
C GLU A 137 17.81 7.26 0.86
N ASP A 138 18.19 8.40 0.25
CA ASP A 138 17.90 9.72 0.82
C ASP A 138 16.40 9.97 0.99
N PHE A 139 15.59 9.55 0.03
CA PHE A 139 14.13 9.58 0.13
C PHE A 139 13.60 8.61 1.18
N HIS A 140 14.24 7.46 1.37
CA HIS A 140 13.84 6.49 2.38
C HIS A 140 14.09 7.03 3.80
N GLU A 141 15.28 7.55 4.04
CA GLU A 141 15.72 8.07 5.35
C GLU A 141 15.07 9.41 5.72
N SER A 142 14.59 10.16 4.73
CA SER A 142 13.87 11.42 4.97
C SER A 142 12.37 11.23 5.31
N THR A 143 11.91 9.98 5.44
CA THR A 143 10.51 9.63 5.71
C THR A 143 10.18 9.64 7.21
#